data_AF-A0A8B6FJE1-F1
#
_entry.id   AF-A0A8B6FJE1-F1
#
_cell.length_a   1.000
_cell.length_b   1.000
_cell.length_c   1.000
_cell.angle_alpha   90.00
_cell.angle_beta   90.00
_cell.angle_gamma   90.00
#
_symmetry.space_group_name_H-M   'P 1'
#
loop_
_entity.id
_entity.type
_entity.pdbx_description
1 polymer ?
#
loop_
_entity_poly.entity_id
_entity_poly.type
_entity_poly.pdbx_seq_one_letter_code
_entity_poly.pdbx_strand_id
1 'polypeptide(L)'
;MFASQQELNILSICSLVQSTLGTKNSVKCIVDNNVSLFIRETSMLLAALNVQDPVGQFIISVCQSFHQQHGCGVKTLLYMIGMFVKVCRNLKNKGVPSDYIVTNLDVILDQCCKKADEMK
;
A
#
# COMPACT_ATOMS: atom_id res chain seq x y z
N MET A 1 19.75 7.68 -10.08
CA MET A 1 18.88 8.87 -10.01
C MET A 1 17.37 8.54 -10.20
N PHE A 2 16.97 7.29 -10.46
CA PHE A 2 15.57 6.93 -10.75
C PHE A 2 14.70 6.49 -9.55
N ALA A 3 15.29 6.32 -8.36
CA ALA A 3 14.58 5.77 -7.20
C ALA A 3 13.57 6.74 -6.55
N SER A 4 13.63 8.06 -6.82
CA SER A 4 12.78 9.05 -6.15
C SER A 4 11.35 9.12 -6.68
N GLN A 5 11.14 9.00 -7.99
CA GLN A 5 9.81 9.19 -8.59
C GLN A 5 8.88 7.99 -8.34
N GLN A 6 9.40 6.77 -8.42
CA GLN A 6 8.63 5.56 -8.13
C GLN A 6 8.16 5.54 -6.67
N GLU A 7 9.03 5.87 -5.72
CA GLU A 7 8.66 5.97 -4.30
C GLU A 7 7.53 6.98 -4.07
N LEU A 8 7.56 8.13 -4.75
CA LEU A 8 6.51 9.14 -4.66
C LEU A 8 5.18 8.64 -5.25
N ASN A 9 5.22 7.94 -6.39
CA ASN A 9 4.03 7.36 -7.02
C ASN A 9 3.34 6.35 -6.10
N ILE A 10 4.12 5.47 -5.44
CA ILE A 10 3.61 4.52 -4.45
C ILE A 10 2.95 5.26 -3.29
N LEU A 11 3.63 6.26 -2.73
CA LEU A 11 3.12 7.00 -1.58
C LEU A 11 1.81 7.74 -1.89
N SER A 12 1.64 8.24 -3.12
CA SER A 12 0.39 8.84 -3.58
C SER A 12 -0.76 7.84 -3.56
N ILE A 13 -0.58 6.63 -4.09
CA ILE A 13 -1.61 5.58 -4.05
C ILE A 13 -1.90 5.18 -2.60
N CYS A 14 -0.88 4.98 -1.78
CA CYS A 14 -1.04 4.63 -0.37
C CYS A 14 -1.75 5.73 0.46
N SER A 15 -1.66 7.00 0.05
CA SER A 15 -2.34 8.10 0.74
C SER A 15 -3.86 8.03 0.63
N LEU A 16 -4.39 7.36 -0.40
CA LEU A 16 -5.84 7.28 -0.66
C LEU A 16 -6.61 6.66 0.51
N VAL A 17 -6.01 5.71 1.22
CA VAL A 17 -6.67 4.96 2.30
C VAL A 17 -6.47 5.57 3.69
N GLN A 18 -5.54 6.51 3.85
CA GLN A 18 -5.16 7.05 5.17
C GLN A 18 -6.37 7.66 5.90
N SER A 19 -7.19 8.43 5.18
CA SER A 19 -8.39 9.05 5.77
C SER A 19 -9.53 8.06 6.05
N THR A 20 -9.36 6.78 5.69
CA THR A 20 -10.40 5.73 5.79
C THR A 20 -9.99 4.55 6.66
N LEU A 21 -8.75 4.56 7.16
CA LEU A 21 -8.25 3.51 8.02
C LEU A 21 -8.92 3.62 9.39
N GLY A 22 -9.46 2.51 9.90
CA GLY A 22 -10.19 2.46 11.18
C GLY A 22 -11.65 2.96 11.12
N THR A 23 -12.05 3.67 10.07
CA THR A 23 -13.44 4.12 9.90
C THR A 23 -14.28 3.03 9.22
N LYS A 24 -15.42 2.68 9.81
CA LYS A 24 -16.33 1.66 9.25
C LYS A 24 -17.14 2.14 8.04
N ASN A 25 -17.48 3.43 7.99
CA ASN A 25 -18.44 3.99 7.03
C ASN A 25 -17.87 5.08 6.11
N SER A 26 -16.57 5.06 5.84
CA SER A 26 -15.96 6.01 4.91
C SER A 26 -16.35 5.72 3.46
N VAL A 27 -16.56 6.77 2.68
CA VAL A 27 -16.80 6.73 1.24
C VAL A 27 -15.72 7.58 0.55
N LYS A 28 -15.20 7.10 -0.58
CA LYS A 28 -14.37 7.87 -1.50
C LYS A 28 -15.19 8.19 -2.74
N CYS A 29 -15.01 9.40 -3.27
CA CYS A 29 -15.61 9.80 -4.53
C CYS A 29 -14.51 9.91 -5.58
N ILE A 30 -14.68 9.23 -6.70
CA ILE A 30 -13.89 9.46 -7.92
C ILE A 30 -14.75 10.29 -8.84
N VAL A 31 -14.23 11.44 -9.27
CA VAL A 31 -14.86 12.29 -10.29
C VAL A 31 -13.98 12.23 -11.52
N ASP A 32 -14.53 11.74 -12.63
CA ASP A 32 -13.87 11.74 -13.93
C ASP A 32 -14.84 12.27 -14.99
N ASN A 33 -14.51 13.44 -15.56
CA ASN A 33 -15.38 14.19 -16.46
C ASN A 33 -16.79 14.39 -15.87
N ASN A 34 -17.80 13.71 -16.43
CA ASN A 34 -19.21 13.78 -16.03
C ASN A 34 -19.66 12.59 -15.18
N VAL A 35 -18.74 11.70 -14.79
CA VAL A 35 -19.05 10.51 -14.00
C VAL A 35 -18.53 10.70 -12.58
N SER A 36 -19.40 10.45 -11.60
CA SER A 36 -19.04 10.42 -10.18
C SER A 36 -19.30 9.03 -9.62
N LEU A 37 -18.27 8.39 -9.09
CA LEU A 37 -18.34 7.07 -8.47
C LEU A 37 -18.10 7.18 -6.97
N PHE A 38 -19.08 6.74 -6.18
CA PHE A 38 -18.98 6.68 -4.73
C PHE A 38 -18.63 5.26 -4.30
N ILE A 39 -17.43 5.07 -3.77
CA ILE A 39 -16.85 3.77 -3.50
C ILE A 39 -16.50 3.65 -2.02
N ARG A 40 -16.95 2.56 -1.39
CA ARG A 40 -16.63 2.22 0.02
C ARG A 40 -15.47 1.25 0.13
N GLU A 41 -15.36 0.35 -0.83
CA GLU A 41 -14.40 -0.73 -0.79
C GLU A 41 -13.10 -0.35 -1.49
N THR A 42 -11.98 -0.57 -0.82
CA THR A 42 -10.67 -0.17 -1.35
C THR A 42 -10.23 -0.99 -2.54
N SER A 43 -10.59 -2.27 -2.63
CA SER A 43 -10.33 -3.08 -3.83
C SER A 43 -11.03 -2.50 -5.05
N MET A 44 -12.31 -2.13 -4.93
CA MET A 44 -13.05 -1.46 -6.02
C MET A 44 -12.45 -0.07 -6.35
N LEU A 45 -12.06 0.70 -5.33
CA LEU A 45 -11.42 2.01 -5.52
C LEU A 45 -10.17 1.86 -6.37
N LEU A 46 -9.28 0.93 -6.01
CA LEU A 46 -8.03 0.68 -6.72
C LEU A 46 -8.26 0.19 -8.16
N ALA A 47 -9.29 -0.64 -8.39
CA ALA A 47 -9.66 -1.09 -9.74
C ALA A 47 -10.21 0.05 -10.63
N ALA A 48 -10.85 1.06 -10.02
CA ALA A 48 -11.39 2.21 -10.72
C ALA A 48 -10.33 3.30 -11.00
N LEU A 49 -9.13 3.23 -10.41
CA LEU A 49 -8.06 4.18 -10.69
C LEU A 49 -7.40 3.87 -12.03
N ASN A 50 -7.32 4.88 -12.90
CA ASN A 50 -6.55 4.80 -14.14
C ASN A 50 -5.04 5.02 -13.88
N VAL A 51 -4.38 4.07 -13.21
CA VAL A 51 -2.94 4.13 -12.93
C VAL A 51 -2.15 3.57 -14.12
N GLN A 52 -1.23 4.34 -14.70
CA GLN A 52 -0.41 3.89 -15.84
C GLN A 52 1.02 3.45 -15.42
N ASP A 53 1.43 3.80 -14.20
CA ASP A 53 2.75 3.47 -13.67
C ASP A 53 2.89 1.96 -13.36
N PRO A 54 3.95 1.26 -13.83
CA PRO A 54 4.11 -0.17 -13.62
C PRO A 54 4.17 -0.59 -12.14
N VAL A 55 4.78 0.22 -11.28
CA VAL A 55 4.87 -0.07 -9.85
C VAL A 55 3.53 0.15 -9.18
N GLY A 56 2.79 1.18 -9.60
CA GLY A 56 1.41 1.39 -9.19
C GLY A 56 0.49 0.24 -9.59
N GLN A 57 0.61 -0.25 -10.82
CA GLN A 57 -0.12 -1.43 -11.30
C GLN A 57 0.23 -2.70 -10.51
N PHE A 58 1.50 -2.91 -10.18
CA PHE A 58 1.92 -4.02 -9.31
C PHE A 58 1.29 -3.95 -7.91
N ILE A 59 1.23 -2.76 -7.30
CA ILE A 59 0.58 -2.60 -6.00
C ILE A 59 -0.92 -2.90 -6.08
N ILE A 60 -1.58 -2.42 -7.15
CA ILE A 60 -2.99 -2.73 -7.39
C ILE A 60 -3.17 -4.24 -7.51
N SER A 61 -2.36 -4.94 -8.31
CA SER A 61 -2.48 -6.39 -8.47
C SER A 61 -2.30 -7.14 -7.14
N VAL A 62 -1.30 -6.76 -6.33
CA VAL A 62 -1.09 -7.35 -5.00
C VAL A 62 -2.32 -7.14 -4.11
N CYS A 63 -2.89 -5.94 -4.12
CA CYS A 63 -4.09 -5.63 -3.34
C CYS A 63 -5.32 -6.41 -3.81
N GLN A 64 -5.49 -6.58 -5.13
CA GLN A 64 -6.59 -7.39 -5.69
C GLN A 64 -6.44 -8.86 -5.31
N SER A 65 -5.25 -9.44 -5.46
CA SER A 65 -4.98 -10.83 -5.07
C SER A 65 -5.21 -11.04 -3.56
N PHE A 66 -4.74 -10.11 -2.72
CA PHE A 66 -4.98 -10.18 -1.28
C PHE A 66 -6.48 -10.13 -0.94
N HIS A 67 -7.23 -9.27 -1.62
CA HIS A 67 -8.68 -9.19 -1.46
C HIS A 67 -9.38 -10.48 -1.88
N GLN A 68 -9.00 -11.07 -3.01
CA GLN A 68 -9.55 -12.34 -3.49
C GLN A 68 -9.29 -13.48 -2.50
N GLN A 69 -8.12 -13.50 -1.87
CA GLN A 69 -7.72 -14.55 -0.93
C GLN A 69 -8.37 -14.38 0.46
N HIS A 70 -8.49 -13.16 0.97
CA HIS A 70 -8.88 -12.90 2.36
C HIS A 70 -10.21 -12.16 2.54
N GLY A 71 -10.80 -11.63 1.47
CA GLY A 71 -12.06 -10.87 1.47
C GLY A 71 -12.00 -9.49 2.16
N CYS A 72 -10.95 -9.17 2.92
CA CYS A 72 -10.83 -7.93 3.68
C CYS A 72 -9.36 -7.50 3.85
N GLY A 73 -9.11 -6.41 4.60
CA GLY A 73 -7.76 -6.02 5.01
C GLY A 73 -6.95 -5.18 4.01
N VAL A 74 -7.46 -4.96 2.79
CA VAL A 74 -6.77 -4.18 1.74
C VAL A 74 -6.35 -2.78 2.20
N LYS A 75 -7.20 -2.08 2.98
CA LYS A 75 -6.85 -0.78 3.57
C LYS A 75 -5.59 -0.84 4.43
N THR A 76 -5.53 -1.85 5.29
CA THR A 76 -4.41 -2.08 6.20
C THR A 76 -3.16 -2.46 5.43
N LEU A 77 -3.28 -3.36 4.45
CA LEU A 77 -2.16 -3.74 3.57
C LEU A 77 -1.58 -2.53 2.86
N LEU A 78 -2.42 -1.73 2.20
CA LEU A 78 -1.98 -0.55 1.45
C LEU A 78 -1.35 0.51 2.37
N TYR A 79 -1.88 0.67 3.58
CA TYR A 79 -1.27 1.52 4.61
C TYR A 79 0.13 1.02 5.03
N MET A 80 0.27 -0.29 5.29
CA MET A 80 1.56 -0.89 5.65
C MET A 80 2.60 -0.73 4.55
N ILE A 81 2.23 -0.96 3.29
CA ILE A 81 3.11 -0.70 2.12
C ILE A 81 3.63 0.74 2.17
N GLY A 82 2.73 1.72 2.36
CA GLY A 82 3.12 3.13 2.43
C GLY A 82 4.06 3.43 3.60
N MET A 83 3.87 2.79 4.75
CA MET A 83 4.76 2.92 5.90
C MET A 83 6.14 2.32 5.63
N PHE A 84 6.22 1.11 5.04
CA PHE A 84 7.49 0.49 4.67
C PHE A 84 8.26 1.33 3.67
N VAL A 85 7.61 1.87 2.64
CA VAL A 85 8.26 2.76 1.67
C VAL A 85 8.83 4.01 2.34
N LYS A 86 8.11 4.62 3.28
CA LYS A 86 8.62 5.77 4.06
C LYS A 86 9.86 5.41 4.87
N VAL A 87 9.85 4.26 5.55
CA VAL A 87 10.98 3.77 6.34
C VAL A 87 12.19 3.48 5.45
N CYS A 88 11.99 2.72 4.36
CA CYS A 88 13.04 2.40 3.39
C CYS A 88 13.67 3.69 2.81
N ARG A 89 12.84 4.66 2.43
CA ARG A 89 13.32 5.97 1.94
C ARG A 89 14.12 6.72 3.00
N ASN A 90 13.67 6.74 4.26
CA ASN A 90 14.40 7.38 5.35
C ASN A 90 15.79 6.75 5.56
N LEU A 91 15.87 5.42 5.55
CA LEU A 91 17.11 4.67 5.71
C LEU A 91 18.06 4.90 4.53
N LYS A 92 17.55 4.87 3.30
CA LYS A 92 18.32 5.21 2.09
C LYS A 92 18.90 6.63 2.16
N ASN A 93 18.10 7.60 2.61
CA ASN A 93 18.56 8.98 2.78
C ASN A 93 19.65 9.14 3.85
N LYS A 94 19.73 8.19 4.81
CA LYS A 94 20.80 8.10 5.81
C LYS A 94 22.03 7.31 5.32
N GLY A 95 22.05 6.90 4.06
CA GLY A 95 23.16 6.15 3.46
C GLY A 95 23.15 4.64 3.75
N VAL A 96 22.05 4.08 4.26
CA VAL A 96 21.96 2.63 4.49
C VAL A 96 21.81 1.92 3.14
N PRO A 97 22.65 0.90 2.82
CA PRO A 97 22.56 0.15 1.57
C PRO A 97 21.20 -0.55 1.41
N SER A 98 20.66 -0.55 0.19
CA SER A 98 19.32 -1.10 -0.08
C SER A 98 19.23 -2.59 0.23
N ASP A 99 20.27 -3.37 -0.09
CA ASP A 99 20.31 -4.81 0.20
C ASP A 99 20.24 -5.09 1.70
N TYR A 100 20.88 -4.23 2.51
CA TYR A 100 20.82 -4.32 3.97
C TYR A 100 19.41 -4.03 4.49
N ILE A 101 18.73 -3.03 3.93
CA ILE A 101 17.35 -2.69 4.29
C ILE A 101 16.41 -3.86 3.98
N VAL A 102 16.48 -4.39 2.75
CA VAL A 102 15.59 -5.48 2.29
C VAL A 102 15.82 -6.75 3.10
N THR A 103 17.08 -7.16 3.28
CA THR A 103 17.43 -8.38 4.05
C THR A 103 16.93 -8.29 5.50
N ASN A 104 17.14 -7.15 6.16
CA ASN A 104 16.69 -6.99 7.55
C ASN A 104 15.17 -6.84 7.67
N LEU A 105 14.51 -6.22 6.69
CA LEU A 105 13.06 -6.11 6.68
C LEU A 105 12.39 -7.49 6.61
N ASP A 106 12.93 -8.39 5.79
CA ASP A 106 12.42 -9.76 5.66
C ASP A 106 12.54 -10.55 6.99
N VAL A 107 13.71 -10.46 7.64
CA VAL A 107 13.94 -11.05 8.96
C VAL A 107 12.97 -10.50 10.02
N ILE A 108 12.73 -9.19 10.02
CA ILE A 108 11.80 -8.56 10.96
C ILE A 108 10.36 -9.01 10.69
N LEU A 109 9.95 -9.08 9.43
CA LEU A 109 8.61 -9.53 9.05
C LEU A 109 8.35 -10.98 9.47
N ASP A 110 9.32 -11.87 9.27
CA ASP A 110 9.23 -13.27 9.73
C ASP A 110 9.04 -13.34 11.26
N GLN A 111 9.79 -12.56 12.03
CA GLN A 111 9.63 -12.47 13.48
C GLN A 111 8.26 -11.92 13.89
N CYS A 112 7.75 -10.90 13.19
CA CYS A 112 6.42 -10.35 13.44
C CYS A 112 5.33 -11.39 13.17
N CYS A 113 5.43 -12.16 12.09
CA CYS A 113 4.49 -13.22 11.76
C CYS A 113 4.49 -14.32 12.82
N LYS A 114 5.67 -14.80 13.23
CA LYS A 114 5.81 -15.80 14.31
C LYS A 114 5.13 -15.36 15.60
N LYS A 115 5.38 -14.12 16.03
CA LYS A 115 4.71 -13.56 17.22
C LYS A 115 3.20 -13.44 17.04
N ALA A 116 2.74 -13.04 15.86
CA ALA A 116 1.30 -12.95 15.59
C ALA A 116 0.61 -14.32 15.67
N ASP A 117 1.30 -15.40 15.28
CA ASP A 117 0.78 -16.76 15.40
C ASP A 117 0.79 -17.27 16.85
N GLU A 118 1.77 -16.88 17.67
CA GLU A 118 1.79 -17.18 19.12
C GLU A 118 0.65 -16.48 19.90
N MET A 119 0.11 -15.38 19.35
CA MET A 119 -0.97 -14.60 19.97
C MET A 119 -2.37 -15.06 19.56
N LYS A 120 -2.50 -16.06 18.67
CA LYS A 120 -3.77 -16.66 18.27
C LYS A 120 -4.19 -17.74 19.26
#